data_AF-A0A1I2HHT8-F1
#
_entry.id   AF-A0A1I2HHT8-F1
#
_cell.length_a   1.000
_cell.length_b   1.000
_cell.length_c   1.000
_cell.angle_alpha   90.00
_cell.angle_beta   90.00
_cell.angle_gamma   90.00
#
_symmetry.space_group_name_H-M   'P 1'
#
loop_
_entity.id
_entity.type
_entity.pdbx_description
1 polymer ?
#
loop_
_entity_poly.entity_id
_entity_poly.type
_entity_poly.pdbx_seq_one_letter_code
_entity_poly.pdbx_strand_id
1 'polypeptide(L)'
;SNGKLERWHKTFKSTALRPAAPSTIDEARRVTADFVEHYNARRLHSAIGYIAPVDKLAGREAAIFVERDRKLEAARELRRQRRELARRHQTHHHPNQTCPPASP
;
A
#
# COMPACT_ATOMS: atom_id res chain seq x y z
N SER A 1 -19.71 11.91 17.50
CA SER A 1 -20.08 13.20 16.90
C SER A 1 -20.57 12.97 15.48
N ASN A 2 -21.47 13.82 14.99
CA ASN A 2 -22.00 13.75 13.63
C ASN A 2 -20.93 13.89 12.54
N GLY A 3 -19.81 14.55 12.82
CA GLY A 3 -18.73 14.77 11.86
C GLY A 3 -18.12 13.51 11.23
N LYS A 4 -18.15 12.34 11.91
CA LYS A 4 -17.70 11.07 11.29
C LYS A 4 -18.66 10.63 10.18
N LEU A 5 -19.96 10.72 10.44
CA LEU A 5 -21.00 10.35 9.48
C LEU A 5 -21.05 11.35 8.31
N GLU A 6 -20.92 12.64 8.59
CA GLU A 6 -20.84 13.69 7.56
C GLU A 6 -19.63 13.48 6.64
N ARG A 7 -18.47 13.15 7.20
CA ARG A 7 -17.27 12.84 6.41
C ARG A 7 -17.48 11.60 5.54
N TRP A 8 -18.08 10.54 6.10
CA TRP A 8 -18.41 9.34 5.35
C TRP A 8 -19.34 9.64 4.17
N HIS A 9 -20.43 10.37 4.42
CA HIS A 9 -21.38 10.80 3.37
C HIS A 9 -20.69 11.65 2.30
N LYS A 10 -19.82 12.58 2.70
CA LYS A 10 -19.07 13.41 1.74
C LYS A 10 -18.23 12.53 0.82
N THR A 11 -17.46 11.59 1.38
CA THR A 11 -16.63 10.66 0.61
C THR A 11 -17.48 9.80 -0.32
N PHE A 12 -18.52 9.12 0.19
CA PHE A 12 -19.41 8.29 -0.62
C PHE A 12 -19.99 9.05 -1.82
N LYS A 13 -20.56 10.23 -1.56
CA LYS A 13 -21.16 11.05 -2.60
C LYS A 13 -20.14 11.50 -3.64
N SER A 14 -18.94 11.93 -3.23
CA SER A 14 -17.95 12.45 -4.17
C SER A 14 -17.20 11.38 -4.95
N THR A 15 -16.96 10.20 -4.37
CA THR A 15 -16.07 9.19 -4.99
C THR A 15 -16.81 8.03 -5.63
N ALA A 16 -18.08 7.80 -5.30
CA ALA A 16 -18.85 6.68 -5.84
C ALA A 16 -20.15 7.15 -6.50
N LEU A 17 -21.03 7.81 -5.74
CA LEU A 17 -22.39 8.07 -6.22
C LEU A 17 -22.44 9.09 -7.36
N ARG A 18 -21.79 10.26 -7.22
CA ARG A 18 -21.80 11.30 -8.27
C ARG A 18 -21.04 10.87 -9.54
N PRO A 19 -19.86 10.22 -9.45
CA PRO A 19 -19.19 9.71 -10.65
C PRO A 19 -20.00 8.63 -11.39
N ALA A 20 -20.69 7.75 -10.67
CA ALA A 20 -21.51 6.72 -11.29
C ALA A 20 -22.82 7.26 -11.87
N ALA A 21 -23.35 8.36 -11.32
CA ALA A 21 -24.58 9.03 -11.76
C ALA A 21 -25.73 8.05 -12.10
N PRO A 22 -26.11 7.14 -11.18
CA PRO A 22 -27.04 6.06 -11.48
C PRO A 22 -28.41 6.61 -11.88
N SER A 23 -28.99 6.00 -12.92
CA SER A 23 -30.29 6.39 -13.49
C SER A 23 -31.45 5.59 -12.91
N THR A 24 -31.15 4.47 -12.23
CA THR A 24 -32.14 3.58 -11.61
C THR A 24 -31.80 3.29 -10.15
N ILE A 25 -32.81 2.89 -9.37
CA ILE A 25 -32.62 2.51 -7.96
C ILE A 25 -31.70 1.29 -7.84
N ASP A 26 -31.83 0.31 -8.73
CA ASP A 26 -31.01 -0.90 -8.67
C ASP A 26 -29.55 -0.61 -8.98
N GLU A 27 -29.28 0.31 -9.90
CA GLU A 27 -27.92 0.80 -10.16
C GLU A 27 -27.37 1.55 -8.94
N ALA A 28 -28.16 2.42 -8.32
CA ALA A 28 -27.76 3.11 -7.10
C ALA A 28 -27.47 2.14 -5.95
N ARG A 29 -28.25 1.05 -5.82
CA ARG A 29 -28.01 -0.01 -4.84
C ARG A 29 -26.70 -0.74 -5.09
N ARG A 30 -26.40 -1.10 -6.35
CA ARG A 30 -25.13 -1.73 -6.72
C ARG A 30 -23.94 -0.83 -6.39
N VAL A 31 -23.97 0.43 -6.83
CA VAL A 31 -22.92 1.42 -6.53
C VAL A 31 -22.71 1.59 -5.03
N THR A 32 -23.81 1.63 -4.26
CA THR A 32 -23.74 1.74 -2.80
C THR A 32 -23.12 0.49 -2.18
N ALA A 33 -23.54 -0.70 -2.59
CA ALA A 33 -23.02 -1.97 -2.07
C ALA A 33 -21.52 -2.10 -2.34
N ASP A 34 -21.08 -1.84 -3.57
CA ASP A 34 -19.68 -1.90 -3.98
C ASP A 34 -18.82 -0.91 -3.19
N PHE A 35 -19.34 0.31 -2.98
CA PHE A 35 -18.66 1.31 -2.17
C PHE A 35 -18.54 0.87 -0.71
N VAL A 36 -19.63 0.39 -0.11
CA VAL A 36 -19.65 -0.04 1.31
C VAL A 36 -18.70 -1.22 1.51
N GLU A 37 -18.73 -2.21 0.63
CA GLU A 37 -17.82 -3.35 0.67
C GLU A 37 -16.37 -2.89 0.56
N HIS A 38 -16.05 -2.06 -0.45
CA HIS A 38 -14.69 -1.53 -0.58
C HIS A 38 -14.26 -0.76 0.67
N TYR A 39 -15.09 0.18 1.14
CA TYR A 39 -14.75 1.10 2.22
C TYR A 39 -14.52 0.37 3.55
N ASN A 40 -15.33 -0.66 3.84
CA ASN A 40 -15.30 -1.38 5.10
C ASN A 40 -14.37 -2.60 5.09
N ALA A 41 -14.29 -3.32 3.97
CA ALA A 41 -13.55 -4.58 3.91
C ALA A 41 -12.14 -4.45 3.29
N ARG A 42 -11.90 -3.44 2.43
CA ARG A 42 -10.67 -3.37 1.63
C ARG A 42 -9.85 -2.10 1.84
N ARG A 43 -10.52 -0.95 2.04
CA ARG A 43 -9.87 0.35 2.16
C ARG A 43 -9.14 0.46 3.48
N LEU A 44 -7.84 0.77 3.43
CA LEU A 44 -7.03 1.06 4.62
C LEU A 44 -7.19 2.54 5.01
N HIS A 45 -7.46 2.80 6.29
CA HIS A 45 -7.67 4.16 6.80
C HIS A 45 -6.56 4.59 7.75
N SER A 46 -5.88 5.69 7.43
CA SER A 46 -4.75 6.20 8.21
C SER A 46 -5.11 6.52 9.67
N ALA A 47 -6.34 7.03 9.91
CA ALA A 47 -6.83 7.34 11.25
C ALA A 47 -6.94 6.13 12.19
N ILE A 48 -6.90 4.90 11.65
CA ILE A 48 -6.92 3.65 12.41
C ILE A 48 -5.73 2.75 12.05
N GLY A 49 -4.57 3.36 11.79
CA GLY A 49 -3.33 2.61 11.57
C GLY A 49 -3.25 1.88 10.23
N TYR A 50 -3.92 2.40 9.20
CA TYR A 50 -4.04 1.75 7.89
C TYR A 50 -4.65 0.35 8.01
N ILE A 51 -5.73 0.21 8.76
CA ILE A 51 -6.49 -1.03 8.91
C ILE A 51 -7.85 -0.86 8.23
N ALA A 52 -8.42 -1.95 7.68
CA ALA A 52 -9.77 -1.92 7.16
C ALA A 52 -10.78 -1.84 8.32
N PRO A 53 -11.88 -1.08 8.21
CA PRO A 53 -12.82 -0.91 9.31
C PRO A 53 -13.37 -2.23 9.86
N VAL A 54 -13.60 -3.23 9.00
CA VAL A 54 -14.05 -4.57 9.43
C VAL A 54 -13.01 -5.30 10.30
N ASP A 55 -11.72 -5.18 9.98
CA ASP A 55 -10.64 -5.78 10.75
C ASP A 55 -10.47 -5.11 12.10
N LYS A 56 -10.60 -3.77 12.12
CA LYS A 56 -10.53 -2.98 13.33
C LYS A 56 -11.70 -3.31 14.26
N LEU A 57 -12.91 -3.44 13.72
CA LEU A 57 -14.10 -3.86 14.48
C LEU A 57 -13.96 -5.28 15.03
N ALA A 58 -13.36 -6.18 14.25
CA ALA A 58 -13.10 -7.55 14.67
C ALA A 58 -11.87 -7.71 15.61
N GLY A 59 -11.22 -6.62 16.01
CA GLY A 59 -10.06 -6.66 16.91
C GLY A 59 -8.79 -7.30 16.31
N ARG A 60 -8.72 -7.46 14.98
CA ARG A 60 -7.59 -8.13 14.29
C ARG A 60 -6.34 -7.27 14.15
N GLU A 61 -6.36 -6.05 14.70
CA GLU A 61 -5.28 -5.07 14.56
C GLU A 61 -3.90 -5.60 14.95
N ALA A 62 -3.78 -6.19 16.15
CA ALA A 62 -2.49 -6.66 16.65
C ALA A 62 -1.88 -7.72 15.73
N ALA A 63 -2.69 -8.69 15.29
CA ALA A 63 -2.24 -9.75 14.38
C ALA A 63 -1.80 -9.17 13.01
N ILE A 64 -2.53 -8.18 12.49
CA ILE A 64 -2.18 -7.51 11.24
C ILE A 64 -0.85 -6.77 11.35
N PHE A 65 -0.59 -6.09 12.46
CA PHE A 65 0.68 -5.40 12.67
C PHE A 65 1.86 -6.38 12.79
N VAL A 66 1.70 -7.47 13.55
CA VAL A 66 2.73 -8.52 13.65
C VAL A 66 3.10 -9.08 12.27
N GLU A 67 2.10 -9.40 11.44
CA GLU A 67 2.37 -9.94 10.10
C GLU A 67 2.99 -8.89 9.16
N ARG A 68 2.64 -7.61 9.32
CA ARG A 68 3.28 -6.52 8.56
C ARG A 68 4.74 -6.36 8.93
N ASP A 69 5.06 -6.37 10.22
CA ASP A 69 6.43 -6.24 10.70
C ASP A 69 7.30 -7.40 10.22
N ARG A 70 6.76 -8.64 10.28
CA ARG A 70 7.43 -9.81 9.72
C ARG A 70 7.78 -9.66 8.23
N LYS A 71 6.82 -9.17 7.42
CA LYS A 71 7.04 -8.92 5.99
C LYS A 71 8.06 -7.81 5.75
N LEU A 72 8.04 -6.75 6.55
CA LEU A 72 9.00 -5.65 6.45
C LEU A 72 10.42 -6.10 6.77
N GLU A 73 10.61 -6.90 7.81
CA GLU A 73 11.91 -7.47 8.16
C GLU A 73 12.44 -8.39 7.05
N ALA A 74 11.61 -9.31 6.54
CA ALA A 74 12.01 -10.17 5.42
C ALA A 74 12.41 -9.35 4.17
N ALA A 75 11.69 -8.26 3.88
CA ALA A 75 12.06 -7.37 2.76
C ALA A 75 13.34 -6.57 3.04
N ARG A 76 13.61 -6.18 4.28
CA ARG A 76 14.87 -5.52 4.69
C ARG A 76 16.06 -6.46 4.49
N GLU A 77 15.92 -7.71 4.91
CA GLU A 77 16.91 -8.78 4.73
C GLU A 77 17.24 -8.99 3.26
N LEU A 78 16.23 -9.24 2.43
CA LEU A 78 16.41 -9.45 0.99
C LEU A 78 17.10 -8.27 0.30
N ARG A 79 16.74 -7.04 0.68
CA ARG A 79 17.40 -5.83 0.16
C ARG A 79 18.86 -5.74 0.61
N ARG A 80 19.20 -6.17 1.83
CA ARG A 80 20.59 -6.21 2.30
C ARG A 80 21.43 -7.18 1.48
N GLN A 81 20.94 -8.40 1.28
CA GLN A 81 21.61 -9.43 0.50
C GLN A 81 21.84 -8.99 -0.95
N ARG A 82 20.81 -8.43 -1.61
CA ARG A 82 20.94 -7.90 -2.97
C ARG A 82 21.99 -6.80 -3.08
N ARG A 83 22.03 -5.86 -2.12
CA ARG A 83 23.05 -4.81 -2.08
C ARG A 83 24.45 -5.38 -1.87
N GLU A 84 24.58 -6.41 -1.05
CA GLU A 84 25.87 -7.07 -0.83
C GLU A 84 26.37 -7.81 -2.07
N LEU A 85 25.50 -8.57 -2.74
CA LEU A 85 25.83 -9.23 -4.01
C LEU A 85 26.26 -8.21 -5.08
N ALA A 86 25.54 -7.09 -5.18
CA ALA A 86 25.89 -6.01 -6.11
C ALA A 86 27.26 -5.39 -5.78
N ARG A 87 27.56 -5.13 -4.49
CA ARG A 87 28.88 -4.66 -4.07
C ARG A 87 29.98 -5.66 -4.42
N ARG A 88 29.77 -6.95 -4.16
CA ARG A 88 30.73 -8.02 -4.50
C ARG A 88 30.99 -8.09 -6.01
N HIS A 89 29.94 -7.95 -6.84
CA HIS A 89 30.12 -7.89 -8.30
C HIS A 89 30.90 -6.65 -8.74
N GLN A 90 30.67 -5.49 -8.12
CA GLN A 90 31.42 -4.27 -8.42
C GLN A 90 32.88 -4.35 -8.00
N THR A 91 33.20 -4.98 -6.86
CA THR A 91 34.60 -5.20 -6.44
C THR A 91 35.37 -6.13 -7.37
N HIS A 92 34.69 -7.07 -8.04
CA HIS A 92 35.33 -7.96 -9.02
C HIS A 92 35.47 -7.32 -10.42
N HIS A 93 34.74 -6.25 -10.73
CA HIS A 93 34.82 -5.54 -12.02
C HIS A 93 35.65 -4.24 -11.92
N HIS A 94 36.87 -4.33 -11.38
CA HIS A 94 37.89 -3.29 -11.54
C HIS A 94 39.07 -3.89 -12.33
N PRO A 95 39.00 -3.98 -13.67
CA PRO A 95 40.17 -4.35 -14.45
C PRO A 95 41.15 -3.18 -14.38
N ASN A 96 42.32 -3.46 -13.83
CA ASN A 96 43.49 -2.60 -13.83
C ASN A 96 43.81 -2.17 -15.27
N GLN A 97 43.30 -1.00 -15.71
CA GLN A 97 43.71 -0.38 -16.96
C GLN A 97 45.03 0.36 -16.72
N THR A 98 46.13 -0.39 -16.71
CA THR A 98 47.45 0.19 -16.93
C THR A 98 47.54 0.55 -18.41
N CYS A 99 47.31 1.82 -18.72
CA CYS A 99 47.64 2.41 -20.01
C CYS A 99 49.18 2.47 -20.11
N PRO A 100 49.84 1.86 -21.11
CA PRO A 100 51.28 1.99 -21.25
C PRO A 100 51.64 3.42 -21.70
N PRO A 101 52.77 4.01 -21.25
CA PRO A 101 53.17 5.34 -21.65
C PRO A 101 53.57 5.34 -23.13
N ALA A 102 53.06 6.33 -23.87
CA ALA A 102 53.49 6.59 -25.24
C ALA A 102 55.01 6.87 -25.26
N SER A 103 55.74 6.04 -26.00
CA SER A 103 57.15 6.24 -26.33
C SER A 103 57.29 7.21 -27.51
N PRO A 104 58.46 7.87 -27.65
CA PRO A 104 58.59 9.28 -28.03
C PRO A 104 58.28 9.62 -29.48
#